data_AF-A0A2W5SHE8-F1
#
_entry.id   AF-A0A2W5SHE8-F1
#
_cell.length_a   1.000
_cell.length_b   1.000
_cell.length_c   1.000
_cell.angle_alpha   90.00
_cell.angle_beta   90.00
_cell.angle_gamma   90.00
#
_symmetry.space_group_name_H-M   'P 1'
#
loop_
_entity.id
_entity.type
_entity.pdbx_description
1 polymer ?
#
loop_
_entity_poly.entity_id
_entity_poly.type
_entity_poly.pdbx_seq_one_letter_code
_entity_poly.pdbx_strand_id
1 'polypeptide(L)'
;MDAKYLRQVQEAGWTIVAVDAGEVIAGCPRAGCELKLRMKEGQKIPSACGEISPLQEAEVDGYAEIQRFLWERRLQLDLSIQDVEAITGFTHGHLAKMEKLNPTRIPNAQTLTEWARGLGFKIVFRHVGLPLYALRTIEQTRAGLAKRRVWQRFHRGRRIKLLPPPKD
;
A
#
# COMPACT_ATOMS: atom_id res chain seq x y z
N MET A 1 -7.33 -19.90 -15.95
CA MET A 1 -7.69 -19.64 -14.54
C MET A 1 -8.75 -18.56 -14.45
N ASP A 2 -9.89 -18.84 -13.82
CA ASP A 2 -10.96 -17.86 -13.60
C ASP A 2 -10.63 -16.87 -12.46
N ALA A 3 -10.95 -15.59 -12.67
CA ALA A 3 -10.87 -14.54 -11.65
C ALA A 3 -11.72 -14.86 -10.41
N LYS A 4 -12.83 -15.58 -10.59
CA LYS A 4 -13.67 -16.05 -9.48
C LYS A 4 -12.89 -17.00 -8.55
N TYR A 5 -12.07 -17.89 -9.11
CA TYR A 5 -11.27 -18.82 -8.33
C TYR A 5 -10.16 -18.09 -7.56
N LEU A 6 -9.47 -17.14 -8.19
CA LEU A 6 -8.47 -16.30 -7.52
C LEU A 6 -9.05 -15.58 -6.29
N ARG A 7 -10.27 -15.04 -6.44
CA ARG A 7 -10.98 -14.39 -5.34
C ARG A 7 -11.31 -15.37 -4.20
N GLN A 8 -11.74 -16.59 -4.52
CA GLN A 8 -12.00 -17.62 -3.50
C GLN A 8 -10.72 -18.00 -2.73
N VAL A 9 -9.58 -18.05 -3.41
CA VAL A 9 -8.27 -18.30 -2.77
C VAL A 9 -7.93 -17.18 -1.77
N GLN A 10 -8.18 -15.92 -2.13
CA GLN A 10 -8.00 -14.79 -1.23
C GLN A 10 -8.98 -14.79 -0.05
N GLU A 11 -10.26 -15.11 -0.30
CA GLU A 11 -11.30 -15.23 0.73
C GLU A 11 -10.99 -16.37 1.72
N ALA A 12 -10.29 -17.42 1.29
CA ALA A 12 -9.78 -18.49 2.14
C ALA A 12 -8.53 -18.08 2.97
N GLY A 13 -8.07 -16.83 2.83
CA GLY A 13 -6.99 -16.25 3.62
C GLY A 13 -5.59 -16.43 3.03
N TRP A 14 -5.47 -16.73 1.73
CA TRP A 14 -4.16 -16.88 1.09
C TRP A 14 -3.72 -15.61 0.36
N THR A 15 -2.42 -15.35 0.38
CA THR A 15 -1.81 -14.29 -0.45
C THR A 15 -1.35 -14.89 -1.77
N ILE A 16 -1.86 -14.38 -2.89
CA ILE A 16 -1.45 -14.83 -4.23
C ILE A 16 0.00 -14.36 -4.47
N VAL A 17 0.89 -15.31 -4.75
CA VAL A 17 2.31 -15.03 -5.04
C VAL A 17 2.52 -15.00 -6.54
N ALA A 18 2.03 -16.02 -7.25
CA ALA A 18 2.12 -16.14 -8.71
C ALA A 18 0.90 -16.90 -9.26
N VAL A 19 0.62 -16.70 -10.55
CA VAL A 19 -0.53 -17.28 -11.25
C VAL A 19 -0.09 -17.80 -12.62
N ASP A 20 -0.21 -19.10 -12.84
CA ASP A 20 0.04 -19.75 -14.14
C ASP A 20 -1.28 -20.09 -14.86
N ALA A 21 -1.21 -20.64 -16.08
CA ALA A 21 -2.39 -20.94 -16.91
C ALA A 21 -3.46 -21.83 -16.24
N GLY A 22 -3.08 -22.65 -15.25
CA GLY A 22 -4.00 -23.53 -14.51
C GLY A 22 -3.64 -23.78 -13.04
N GLU A 23 -2.63 -23.11 -12.50
CA GLU A 23 -2.19 -23.25 -11.10
C GLU A 23 -1.96 -21.89 -10.44
N VAL A 24 -2.41 -21.72 -9.20
CA VAL A 24 -2.08 -20.58 -8.34
C VAL A 24 -1.02 -21.02 -7.35
N ILE A 25 0.03 -20.22 -7.20
CA ILE A 25 0.95 -20.34 -6.08
C ILE A 25 0.51 -19.31 -5.03
N ALA A 26 0.04 -19.80 -3.88
CA ALA A 26 -0.39 -18.94 -2.77
C ALA A 26 0.47 -19.17 -1.53
N GLY A 27 0.87 -18.09 -0.87
CA GLY A 27 1.63 -18.11 0.37
C GLY A 27 0.72 -17.90 1.58
N CYS A 28 1.01 -18.59 2.68
CA CYS A 28 0.34 -18.32 3.95
C CYS A 28 0.73 -16.92 4.45
N PRO A 29 -0.23 -16.05 4.84
CA PRO A 29 0.07 -14.69 5.30
C PRO A 29 0.54 -14.62 6.76
N ARG A 30 0.65 -15.76 7.45
CA ARG A 30 1.09 -15.81 8.85
C ARG A 30 2.60 -15.59 8.94
N ALA A 31 3.03 -14.65 9.78
CA ALA A 31 4.44 -14.38 10.01
C ALA A 31 5.19 -15.64 10.47
N GLY A 32 6.33 -15.93 9.84
CA GLY A 32 7.13 -17.13 10.08
C GLY A 32 6.56 -18.42 9.46
N CYS A 33 5.44 -18.35 8.74
CA CYS A 33 4.94 -19.47 7.95
C CYS A 33 5.47 -19.37 6.51
N GLU A 34 6.37 -20.27 6.13
CA GLU A 34 6.93 -20.32 4.78
C GLU A 34 6.12 -21.22 3.83
N LEU A 35 4.92 -21.64 4.25
CA LEU A 35 4.09 -22.54 3.48
C LEU A 35 3.62 -21.85 2.19
N LYS A 36 4.09 -22.38 1.06
CA LYS A 36 3.61 -22.05 -0.28
C LYS A 36 2.85 -23.25 -0.82
N LEU A 37 1.59 -23.04 -1.20
CA LEU A 37 0.74 -24.08 -1.73
C LEU A 37 0.44 -23.80 -3.20
N ARG A 38 0.56 -24.84 -4.00
CA ARG A 38 0.19 -24.82 -5.41
C ARG A 38 -1.21 -25.40 -5.54
N MET A 39 -2.16 -24.59 -5.99
CA MET A 39 -3.58 -24.92 -6.06
C MET A 39 -4.04 -24.94 -7.51
N LYS A 40 -4.75 -26.00 -7.91
CA LYS A 40 -5.38 -26.09 -9.24
C LYS A 40 -6.83 -25.65 -9.19
N GLU A 41 -7.29 -25.05 -10.27
CA GLU A 41 -8.69 -24.69 -10.45
C GLU A 41 -9.61 -25.92 -10.27
N GLY A 42 -10.66 -25.78 -9.46
CA GLY A 42 -11.62 -26.85 -9.16
C GLY A 42 -11.25 -27.78 -8.00
N GLN A 43 -10.07 -27.63 -7.38
CA GLN A 43 -9.73 -28.35 -6.15
C GLN A 43 -10.29 -27.63 -4.91
N LYS A 44 -10.53 -28.39 -3.83
CA LYS A 44 -10.95 -27.81 -2.55
C LYS A 44 -9.82 -26.94 -2.01
N ILE A 45 -10.10 -25.64 -1.84
CA ILE A 45 -9.14 -24.68 -1.28
C ILE A 45 -9.04 -24.94 0.23
N PRO A 46 -7.86 -25.30 0.76
CA PRO A 46 -7.67 -25.43 2.21
C PRO A 46 -7.72 -24.06 2.88
N SER A 47 -8.16 -23.99 4.13
CA SER A 47 -8.06 -22.76 4.92
C SER A 47 -6.60 -22.44 5.24
N ALA A 48 -6.19 -21.18 5.08
CA ALA A 48 -4.88 -20.73 5.54
C ALA A 48 -4.75 -20.80 7.08
N CYS A 49 -3.52 -20.78 7.61
CA CYS A 49 -3.20 -20.98 9.03
C CYS A 49 -3.66 -19.89 10.01
N GLY A 50 -4.72 -19.14 9.69
CA GLY A 50 -5.28 -18.04 10.49
C GLY A 50 -4.94 -16.66 9.95
N GLU A 51 -5.37 -15.63 10.70
CA GLU A 51 -5.38 -14.22 10.28
C GLU A 51 -4.05 -13.77 9.66
N ILE A 52 -4.19 -12.93 8.63
CA ILE A 52 -3.10 -12.16 8.02
C ILE A 52 -2.34 -11.52 9.16
N SER A 53 -1.08 -11.93 9.35
CA SER A 53 -0.29 -11.31 10.39
C SER A 53 -0.13 -9.84 10.01
N PRO A 54 -0.53 -8.88 10.86
CA PRO A 54 -0.28 -7.47 10.60
C PRO A 54 1.22 -7.11 10.58
N LEU A 55 2.13 -8.09 10.73
CA LEU A 55 3.57 -7.91 10.84
C LEU A 55 4.37 -8.24 9.57
N GLN A 56 3.73 -8.51 8.42
CA GLN A 56 4.43 -8.41 7.12
C GLN A 56 4.32 -6.97 6.57
N GLU A 57 4.52 -5.99 7.45
CA GLU A 57 4.72 -4.59 7.06
C GLU A 57 6.11 -4.48 6.44
N ALA A 58 6.18 -4.00 5.20
CA ALA A 58 7.44 -3.55 4.63
C ALA A 58 7.70 -2.13 5.15
N GLU A 59 8.72 -1.99 6.00
CA GLU A 59 9.26 -0.67 6.33
C GLU A 59 10.10 -0.17 5.15
N VAL A 60 9.87 1.07 4.75
CA VAL A 60 10.51 1.71 3.61
C VAL A 60 10.84 3.14 4.01
N ASP A 61 12.11 3.54 3.81
CA ASP A 61 12.62 4.82 4.30
C ASP A 61 12.42 5.96 3.28
N GLY A 62 12.13 5.62 2.02
CA GLY A 62 11.98 6.61 0.97
C GLY A 62 11.37 6.11 -0.33
N TYR A 63 11.17 7.04 -1.26
CA TYR A 63 10.50 6.76 -2.52
C TYR A 63 11.21 5.70 -3.37
N ALA A 64 12.54 5.69 -3.41
CA ALA A 64 13.31 4.70 -4.19
C ALA A 64 13.05 3.26 -3.70
N GLU A 65 12.91 3.07 -2.40
CA GLU A 65 12.59 1.75 -1.82
C GLU A 65 11.15 1.35 -2.10
N ILE A 66 10.20 2.28 -1.98
CA ILE A 66 8.80 2.05 -2.35
C ILE A 66 8.70 1.65 -3.82
N GLN A 67 9.39 2.37 -4.70
CA GLN A 67 9.44 2.11 -6.14
C GLN A 67 9.97 0.70 -6.42
N ARG A 68 11.12 0.33 -5.83
CA ARG A 68 11.71 -1.01 -5.97
C ARG A 68 10.76 -2.10 -5.47
N PHE A 69 10.16 -1.90 -4.30
CA PHE A 69 9.23 -2.85 -3.69
C PHE A 69 8.00 -3.11 -4.57
N LEU A 70 7.37 -2.06 -5.10
CA LEU A 70 6.22 -2.18 -5.99
C LEU A 70 6.60 -2.78 -7.36
N TRP A 71 7.78 -2.42 -7.88
CA TRP A 71 8.32 -3.02 -9.10
C TRP A 71 8.56 -4.53 -8.97
N GLU A 72 9.24 -4.95 -7.90
CA GLU A 72 9.47 -6.37 -7.59
C GLU A 72 8.15 -7.13 -7.45
N ARG A 73 7.15 -6.54 -6.79
CA ARG A 73 5.82 -7.15 -6.68
C ARG A 73 5.16 -7.33 -8.04
N ARG A 74 5.21 -6.31 -8.91
CA ARG A 74 4.66 -6.39 -10.25
C ARG A 74 5.30 -7.54 -11.04
N LEU A 75 6.62 -7.69 -10.95
CA LEU A 75 7.34 -8.79 -11.59
C LEU A 75 6.97 -10.17 -11.01
N GLN A 76 6.81 -10.28 -9.69
CA GLN A 76 6.36 -11.53 -9.06
C GLN A 76 4.97 -11.97 -9.52
N LEU A 77 4.11 -11.01 -9.86
CA LEU A 77 2.76 -11.26 -10.37
C LEU A 77 2.74 -11.46 -11.90
N ASP A 78 3.89 -11.40 -12.57
CA ASP A 78 4.03 -11.47 -14.02
C ASP A 78 3.14 -10.46 -14.78
N LEU A 79 2.92 -9.28 -14.16
CA LEU A 79 2.12 -8.22 -14.75
C LEU A 79 2.99 -7.28 -15.60
N SER A 80 2.52 -6.98 -16.81
CA SER A 80 3.11 -5.91 -17.61
C SER A 80 2.80 -4.53 -17.03
N ILE A 81 3.50 -3.50 -17.52
CA ILE A 81 3.19 -2.11 -17.16
C ILE A 81 1.76 -1.76 -17.57
N GLN A 82 1.34 -2.22 -18.75
CA GLN A 82 0.02 -1.96 -19.30
C GLN A 82 -1.09 -2.61 -18.46
N ASP A 83 -0.85 -3.81 -17.92
CA ASP A 83 -1.80 -4.49 -17.04
C ASP A 83 -2.04 -3.69 -15.76
N VAL A 84 -0.96 -3.20 -15.14
CA VAL A 84 -1.09 -2.38 -13.92
C VAL A 84 -1.75 -1.04 -14.23
N GLU A 85 -1.42 -0.40 -15.34
CA GLU A 85 -2.09 0.85 -15.76
C GLU A 85 -3.59 0.64 -15.97
N ALA A 86 -4.01 -0.49 -16.55
CA ALA A 86 -5.42 -0.85 -16.69
C ALA A 86 -6.09 -1.10 -15.34
N ILE A 87 -5.41 -1.77 -14.39
CA ILE A 87 -5.93 -2.03 -13.04
C ILE A 87 -6.11 -0.73 -12.25
N THR A 88 -5.15 0.19 -12.32
CA THR A 88 -5.15 1.43 -11.53
C THR A 88 -5.87 2.60 -12.19
N GLY A 89 -6.27 2.44 -13.46
CA GLY A 89 -6.85 3.51 -14.27
C GLY A 89 -5.84 4.60 -14.66
N PHE A 90 -4.55 4.27 -14.70
CA PHE A 90 -3.53 5.22 -15.13
C PHE A 90 -3.53 5.39 -16.64
N THR A 91 -3.17 6.59 -17.09
CA THR A 91 -2.94 6.86 -18.51
C THR A 91 -1.74 6.07 -19.02
N HIS A 92 -1.79 5.63 -20.28
CA HIS A 92 -0.74 4.85 -20.90
C HIS A 92 0.67 5.47 -20.77
N GLY A 93 1.63 4.65 -20.34
CA GLY A 93 3.02 5.05 -20.15
C GLY A 93 3.29 5.94 -18.94
N HIS A 94 2.30 6.12 -18.05
CA HIS A 94 2.48 6.85 -16.81
C HIS A 94 3.28 6.05 -15.78
N LEU A 95 2.98 4.75 -15.63
CA LEU A 95 3.72 3.86 -14.73
C LEU A 95 5.16 3.66 -15.21
N ALA A 96 5.37 3.54 -16.52
CA ALA A 96 6.72 3.48 -17.10
C ALA A 96 7.61 4.68 -16.72
N LYS A 97 7.03 5.87 -16.50
CA LYS A 97 7.79 7.05 -16.05
C LYS A 97 8.15 6.96 -14.56
N MET A 98 7.30 6.30 -13.77
CA MET A 98 7.47 6.13 -12.33
C MET A 98 8.44 5.00 -11.99
N GLU A 99 8.51 3.92 -12.79
CA GLU A 99 9.40 2.76 -12.56
C GLU A 99 10.82 2.92 -13.13
N LYS A 100 11.15 4.04 -13.79
CA LYS A 100 12.52 4.28 -14.30
C LYS A 100 13.54 4.37 -13.16
N LEU A 101 14.74 3.83 -13.40
CA LEU A 101 15.87 3.83 -12.44
C LEU A 101 16.22 5.25 -11.92
N ASN A 102 16.07 6.26 -12.79
CA ASN A 102 16.05 7.67 -12.42
C ASN A 102 14.66 8.23 -12.79
N PRO A 103 13.69 8.17 -11.86
CA PRO A 103 12.32 8.53 -12.17
C PRO A 103 12.27 10.03 -12.44
N THR A 104 11.85 10.41 -13.64
CA THR A 104 11.68 11.82 -14.03
C THR A 104 10.48 12.47 -13.32
N ARG A 105 9.68 11.67 -12.60
CA ARG A 105 8.49 12.11 -11.89
C ARG A 105 8.28 11.28 -10.62
N ILE A 106 8.20 11.96 -9.48
CA ILE A 106 7.75 11.37 -8.23
C ILE A 106 6.22 11.44 -8.20
N PRO A 107 5.49 10.33 -7.99
CA PRO A 107 4.04 10.34 -7.87
C PRO A 107 3.60 11.16 -6.65
N ASN A 108 2.43 11.78 -6.77
CA ASN A 108 1.76 12.33 -5.60
C ASN A 108 1.20 11.19 -4.72
N ALA A 109 0.74 11.53 -3.51
CA ALA A 109 0.25 10.55 -2.55
C ALA A 109 -0.92 9.71 -3.08
N GLN A 110 -1.81 10.29 -3.89
CA GLN A 110 -2.94 9.58 -4.48
C GLN A 110 -2.46 8.53 -5.50
N THR A 111 -1.61 8.93 -6.44
CA THR A 111 -1.03 8.03 -7.45
C THR A 111 -0.25 6.89 -6.78
N LEU A 112 0.52 7.19 -5.73
CA LEU A 112 1.23 6.17 -4.98
C LEU A 112 0.28 5.17 -4.31
N THR A 113 -0.81 5.67 -3.72
CA THR A 113 -1.83 4.83 -3.06
C THR A 113 -2.54 3.93 -4.04
N GLU A 114 -2.93 4.45 -5.22
CA GLU A 114 -3.59 3.65 -6.25
C GLU A 114 -2.64 2.60 -6.84
N TRP A 115 -1.36 2.95 -7.04
CA TRP A 115 -0.36 2.00 -7.51
C TRP A 115 -0.17 0.85 -6.51
N ALA A 116 0.01 1.15 -5.23
CA ALA A 116 0.09 0.14 -4.18
C ALA A 116 -1.16 -0.74 -4.13
N ARG A 117 -2.35 -0.13 -4.20
CA ARG A 117 -3.64 -0.84 -4.19
C ARG A 117 -3.78 -1.79 -5.39
N GLY A 118 -3.41 -1.35 -6.59
CA GLY A 118 -3.45 -2.17 -7.80
C GLY A 118 -2.59 -3.44 -7.71
N LEU A 119 -1.54 -3.41 -6.88
CA LEU A 119 -0.64 -4.55 -6.62
C LEU A 119 -1.01 -5.33 -5.34
N GLY A 120 -2.16 -5.02 -4.73
CA GLY A 120 -2.68 -5.72 -3.56
C GLY A 120 -2.13 -5.22 -2.21
N PHE A 121 -1.55 -4.03 -2.16
CA PHE A 121 -1.04 -3.42 -0.93
C PHE A 121 -1.91 -2.29 -0.39
N LYS A 122 -1.74 -2.02 0.90
CA LYS A 122 -2.29 -0.86 1.59
C LYS A 122 -1.15 -0.07 2.24
N ILE A 123 -1.14 1.24 2.03
CA ILE A 123 -0.22 2.14 2.74
C ILE A 123 -0.83 2.47 4.10
N VAL A 124 -0.04 2.32 5.15
CA VAL A 124 -0.44 2.62 6.53
C VAL A 124 0.53 3.63 7.15
N PHE A 125 0.02 4.48 8.03
CA PHE A 125 0.85 5.39 8.82
C PHE A 125 1.06 4.81 10.21
N ARG A 126 2.33 4.62 10.59
CA ARG A 126 2.73 4.13 11.91
C ARG A 126 3.41 5.25 12.69
N HIS A 127 3.17 5.30 14.00
CA HIS A 127 3.86 6.24 14.88
C HIS A 127 5.25 5.70 15.23
N VAL A 128 6.31 6.42 14.82
CA VAL A 128 7.72 6.01 15.02
C VAL A 128 8.50 6.97 15.93
N GLY A 129 7.83 7.96 16.51
CA GLY A 129 8.46 9.05 17.26
C GLY A 129 8.71 10.28 16.40
N LEU A 130 8.97 11.41 17.03
CA LEU A 130 9.22 12.67 16.34
C LEU A 130 10.73 12.90 16.15
N PRO A 131 11.16 13.49 15.02
CA PRO A 131 12.56 13.85 14.83
C PRO A 131 12.97 14.93 15.85
N LEU A 132 14.25 14.95 16.24
CA LEU A 132 14.79 15.91 17.23
C LEU A 132 14.45 17.36 16.90
N TYR A 133 14.47 17.73 15.62
CA TYR A 133 14.10 19.07 15.19
C TYR A 133 12.62 19.39 15.49
N ALA A 134 11.70 18.43 15.31
CA ALA A 134 10.30 18.62 15.67
C ALA A 134 10.15 18.75 17.19
N LEU A 135 10.89 17.97 17.98
CA LEU A 135 10.89 18.08 19.45
C LEU A 135 11.39 19.45 19.92
N ARG A 136 12.51 19.96 19.38
CA ARG A 136 13.01 21.31 19.64
C ARG A 136 12.02 22.39 19.23
N THR A 137 11.41 22.25 18.05
CA THR A 137 10.38 23.19 17.58
C THR A 137 9.19 23.20 18.52
N ILE A 138 8.76 22.03 18.99
CA ILE A 138 7.69 21.89 19.97
C ILE A 138 8.03 22.65 21.25
N GLU A 139 9.22 22.41 21.81
CA GLU A 139 9.73 23.07 23.01
C GLU A 139 9.75 24.59 22.86
N GLN A 140 10.44 25.12 21.85
CA GLN A 140 10.58 26.55 21.59
C GLN A 140 9.24 27.25 21.41
N THR A 141 8.26 26.56 20.84
CA THR A 141 6.96 27.16 20.53
C THR A 141 5.96 27.06 21.69
N ARG A 142 6.31 26.42 22.82
CA ARG A 142 5.42 26.31 23.99
C ARG A 142 5.13 27.65 24.65
N ALA A 143 6.10 28.56 24.72
CA ALA A 143 5.89 29.90 25.28
C ALA A 143 4.83 30.72 24.52
N GLY A 144 4.65 30.46 23.21
CA GLY A 144 3.67 31.15 22.36
C GLY A 144 2.36 30.38 22.12
N LEU A 145 2.12 29.29 22.86
CA LEU A 145 1.04 28.34 22.55
C LEU A 145 -0.36 28.97 22.60
N ALA A 146 -0.60 29.89 23.54
CA ALA A 146 -1.89 30.56 23.69
C ALA A 146 -2.24 31.39 22.45
N LYS A 147 -1.31 32.24 21.97
CA LYS A 147 -1.48 33.04 20.75
C LYS A 147 -1.68 32.15 19.51
N ARG A 148 -0.92 31.05 19.40
CA ARG A 148 -1.07 30.07 18.31
C ARG A 148 -2.44 29.39 18.31
N ARG A 149 -2.96 29.00 19.49
CA ARG A 149 -4.29 28.38 19.61
C ARG A 149 -5.41 29.33 19.18
N VAL A 150 -5.32 30.61 19.54
CA VAL A 150 -6.30 31.63 19.10
C VAL A 150 -6.27 31.77 17.58
N TRP A 151 -5.08 31.90 16.99
CA TRP A 151 -4.91 31.98 15.54
C TRP A 151 -5.40 30.72 14.82
N GLN A 152 -5.09 29.52 15.33
CA GLN A 152 -5.57 28.26 14.77
C GLN A 152 -7.09 28.12 14.84
N ARG A 153 -7.75 28.57 15.93
CA ARG A 153 -9.23 28.58 16.01
C ARG A 153 -9.84 29.51 14.97
N PHE A 154 -9.29 30.71 14.81
CA PHE A 154 -9.72 31.67 13.80
C PHE A 154 -9.64 31.08 12.38
N HIS A 155 -8.54 30.38 12.06
CA HIS A 155 -8.37 29.75 10.74
C HIS A 155 -9.15 28.44 10.58
N ARG A 156 -9.39 27.68 11.66
CA ARG A 156 -10.30 26.51 11.61
C ARG A 156 -11.69 26.94 11.18
N GLY A 157 -12.22 28.04 11.70
CA GLY A 157 -13.53 28.57 11.30
C GLY A 157 -13.64 28.93 9.82
N ARG A 158 -12.51 29.18 9.13
CA ARG A 158 -12.45 29.49 7.68
C ARG A 158 -12.22 28.26 6.79
N ARG A 159 -11.67 27.16 7.32
CA ARG A 159 -11.31 25.94 6.56
C ARG A 159 -12.36 24.83 6.55
N ILE A 160 -13.42 24.93 7.36
CA ILE A 160 -14.46 23.87 7.48
C ILE A 160 -15.20 23.58 6.14
N LYS A 161 -15.07 24.43 5.12
CA LYS A 161 -15.62 24.13 3.78
C LYS A 161 -14.83 23.12 2.94
N LEU A 162 -13.62 22.69 3.36
CA LEU A 162 -12.70 21.95 2.48
C LEU A 162 -12.56 20.45 2.78
N LEU A 163 -13.00 19.95 3.94
CA LEU A 163 -12.94 18.53 4.27
C LEU A 163 -14.26 18.10 4.90
N PRO A 164 -14.99 17.14 4.33
CA PRO A 164 -16.17 16.58 4.98
C PRO A 164 -15.76 15.93 6.31
N PRO A 165 -16.62 15.97 7.34
CA PRO A 165 -16.36 15.25 8.59
C PRO A 165 -16.17 13.75 8.31
N PRO A 166 -15.32 13.05 9.08
CA PRO A 166 -15.21 11.60 8.97
C PRO A 166 -16.59 10.99 9.20
N LYS A 167 -16.97 10.04 8.34
CA LYS A 167 -18.16 9.22 8.55
C LYS A 167 -17.79 8.18 9.60
N ASP A 168 -18.52 8.17 10.70
CA ASP A 168 -18.49 7.11 11.72
C ASP A 168 -18.94 5.76 11.14
#